data_AF-A0A350HBN7-F1
#
_entry.id   AF-A0A350HBN7-F1
#
_cell.length_a   1.000
_cell.length_b   1.000
_cell.length_c   1.000
_cell.angle_alpha   90.00
_cell.angle_beta   90.00
_cell.angle_gamma   90.00
#
_symmetry.space_group_name_H-M   'P 1'
#
loop_
_entity.id
_entity.type
_entity.pdbx_description
1 polymer ?
#
loop_
_entity_poly.entity_id
_entity_poly.type
_entity_poly.pdbx_seq_one_letter_code
_entity_poly.pdbx_strand_id
1 'polypeptide(L)'
;MKMDEAIFNKVKELKHVQFIQIWQPAYRIDPSLLNNDIKSIEGKDSPGKVQFKVTAFQGEDPVKFAENVSNVNGVKIIQGGHVLLVEVNELNARETAIQFASMKEVYWVSRFYPFELHNAWSRWIMDTFDTLNMKAAADSWKSQLSMSTTADSARMQLYAHGLYGQGQIVGVDDTGLDWDNIYFRDPSGTKPVYDKDDDTICESTGTHRKI
;
A
#
# COMPACT_ATOMS: atom_id res chain seq x y z
N MET A 1 -12.63 30.11 7.41
CA MET A 1 -13.63 31.01 8.03
C MET A 1 -14.58 30.12 8.85
N LYS A 2 -14.58 30.21 10.19
CA LYS A 2 -15.48 29.41 11.05
C LYS A 2 -16.80 30.15 11.18
N MET A 3 -17.91 29.48 10.90
CA MET A 3 -19.26 30.01 11.11
C MET A 3 -19.57 30.05 12.62
N ASP A 4 -20.27 31.10 13.06
CA ASP A 4 -20.70 31.25 14.46
C ASP A 4 -21.69 30.15 14.86
N GLU A 5 -21.57 29.66 16.09
CA GLU A 5 -22.27 28.46 16.59
C GLU A 5 -23.79 28.70 16.72
N ALA A 6 -24.19 29.94 17.07
CA ALA A 6 -25.59 30.34 17.11
C ALA A 6 -26.24 30.34 15.71
N ILE A 7 -25.48 30.75 14.68
CA ILE A 7 -25.94 30.74 13.29
C ILE A 7 -26.02 29.30 12.78
N PHE A 8 -25.04 28.45 13.12
CA PHE A 8 -25.05 27.03 12.76
C PHE A 8 -26.31 26.32 13.25
N ASN A 9 -26.72 26.55 14.49
CA ASN A 9 -27.92 25.93 15.06
C ASN A 9 -29.21 26.43 14.39
N LYS A 10 -29.32 27.73 14.09
CA LYS A 10 -30.48 28.27 13.37
C LYS A 10 -30.62 27.69 11.96
N VAL A 11 -29.52 27.54 11.23
CA VAL A 11 -29.54 26.95 9.88
C VAL A 11 -29.87 25.46 9.95
N LYS A 12 -29.40 24.75 10.99
CA LYS A 12 -29.66 23.32 11.20
C LYS A 12 -31.13 22.99 11.44
N GLU A 13 -31.90 23.91 12.00
CA GLU A 13 -33.33 23.72 12.29
C GLU A 13 -34.25 23.94 11.09
N LEU A 14 -33.73 24.44 9.96
CA LEU A 14 -34.53 24.69 8.77
C LEU A 14 -34.94 23.38 8.09
N LYS A 15 -36.25 23.19 7.86
CA LYS A 15 -36.83 21.96 7.29
C LYS A 15 -36.27 21.53 5.92
N HIS A 16 -35.72 22.46 5.16
CA HIS A 16 -35.13 22.21 3.84
C HIS A 16 -33.62 21.96 3.87
N VAL A 17 -32.99 22.16 5.03
CA VAL A 17 -31.56 21.93 5.20
C VAL A 17 -31.34 20.47 5.52
N GLN A 18 -30.88 19.72 4.51
CA GLN A 18 -30.61 18.29 4.64
C GLN A 18 -29.23 18.01 5.25
N PHE A 19 -28.30 18.97 5.15
CA PHE A 19 -26.92 18.79 5.61
C PHE A 19 -26.21 20.13 5.83
N ILE A 20 -25.40 20.22 6.90
CA ILE A 20 -24.50 21.37 7.15
C ILE A 20 -23.16 20.86 7.67
N GLN A 21 -22.21 20.67 6.76
CA GLN A 21 -20.77 20.64 7.04
C GLN A 21 -20.02 21.08 5.76
N ILE A 22 -18.69 21.15 5.80
CA ILE A 22 -17.86 21.54 4.65
C ILE A 22 -18.07 20.58 3.46
N TRP A 23 -18.27 19.28 3.73
CA TRP A 23 -18.45 18.25 2.71
C TRP A 23 -19.61 17.32 3.06
N GLN A 24 -20.53 17.08 2.12
CA GLN A 24 -21.60 16.09 2.28
C GLN A 24 -20.97 14.70 2.52
N PRO A 25 -21.50 13.87 3.44
CA PRO A 25 -20.87 12.60 3.81
C PRO A 25 -20.78 11.63 2.63
N ALA A 26 -21.71 11.75 1.68
CA ALA A 26 -21.69 11.01 0.42
C ALA A 26 -20.44 11.25 -0.43
N TYR A 27 -19.72 12.36 -0.25
CA TYR A 27 -18.44 12.65 -0.91
C TYR A 27 -17.21 12.24 -0.09
N ARG A 28 -17.41 11.57 1.05
CA ARG A 28 -16.34 11.14 1.96
C ARG A 28 -16.36 9.63 2.25
N ILE A 29 -17.12 8.91 1.43
CA ILE A 29 -17.31 7.48 1.54
C ILE A 29 -17.17 6.85 0.16
N ASP A 30 -16.45 5.74 0.11
CA ASP A 30 -16.39 4.91 -1.07
C ASP A 30 -17.80 4.48 -1.49
N PRO A 31 -18.23 4.71 -2.75
CA PRO A 31 -19.57 4.35 -3.21
C PRO A 31 -19.93 2.87 -3.00
N SER A 32 -18.94 1.97 -3.01
CA SER A 32 -19.16 0.55 -2.74
C SER A 32 -19.72 0.28 -1.33
N LEU A 33 -19.43 1.16 -0.36
CA LEU A 33 -19.93 1.09 1.01
C LEU A 33 -21.34 1.65 1.19
N LEU A 34 -21.92 2.24 0.14
CA LEU A 34 -23.32 2.68 0.13
C LEU A 34 -24.29 1.58 -0.32
N ASN A 35 -23.76 0.51 -0.90
CA ASN A 35 -24.51 -0.67 -1.31
C ASN A 35 -24.95 -1.49 -0.09
N ASN A 36 -26.07 -2.22 -0.22
CA ASN A 36 -26.60 -3.05 0.87
C ASN A 36 -25.90 -4.42 1.01
N ASP A 37 -25.06 -4.79 0.03
CA ASP A 37 -24.44 -6.11 -0.06
C ASP A 37 -22.95 -6.09 0.35
N ILE A 38 -22.61 -5.34 1.39
CA ILE A 38 -21.25 -5.37 1.93
C ILE A 38 -21.06 -6.71 2.63
N LYS A 39 -20.17 -7.55 2.11
CA LYS A 39 -19.89 -8.88 2.67
C LYS A 39 -18.45 -9.04 3.14
N SER A 40 -18.28 -9.92 4.11
CA SER A 40 -16.97 -10.47 4.49
C SER A 40 -16.34 -11.24 3.33
N ILE A 41 -15.03 -11.10 3.18
CA ILE A 41 -14.23 -11.81 2.18
C ILE A 41 -13.71 -13.08 2.83
N GLU A 42 -14.10 -14.23 2.29
CA GLU A 42 -13.73 -15.55 2.82
C GLU A 42 -12.20 -15.71 2.87
N GLY A 43 -11.69 -16.20 4.00
CA GLY A 43 -10.25 -16.41 4.22
C GLY A 43 -9.43 -15.13 4.41
N LYS A 44 -10.07 -13.95 4.44
CA LYS A 44 -9.40 -12.65 4.57
C LYS A 44 -9.92 -11.83 5.74
N ASP A 45 -11.24 -11.67 5.84
CA ASP A 45 -11.86 -11.03 7.00
C ASP A 45 -12.27 -12.07 8.05
N SER A 46 -12.43 -11.62 9.29
CA SER A 46 -13.06 -12.44 10.33
C SER A 46 -14.52 -12.77 9.93
N PRO A 47 -15.05 -13.96 10.28
CA PRO A 47 -16.41 -14.34 9.92
C PRO A 47 -17.46 -13.30 10.37
N GLY A 48 -18.27 -12.82 9.42
CA GLY A 48 -19.31 -11.81 9.68
C GLY A 48 -18.76 -10.40 10.00
N LYS A 49 -17.48 -10.15 9.71
CA LYS A 49 -16.83 -8.86 9.87
C LYS A 49 -16.28 -8.35 8.56
N VAL A 50 -16.19 -7.03 8.43
CA VAL A 50 -15.53 -6.36 7.32
C VAL A 50 -14.59 -5.30 7.86
N GLN A 51 -13.53 -5.01 7.11
CA GLN A 51 -12.51 -4.05 7.50
C GLN A 51 -12.58 -2.77 6.67
N PHE A 52 -12.54 -1.61 7.32
CA PHE A 52 -12.53 -0.31 6.66
C PHE A 52 -11.21 0.44 6.93
N LYS A 53 -10.79 1.23 5.96
CA LYS A 53 -9.81 2.31 6.14
C LYS A 53 -10.56 3.61 6.41
N VAL A 54 -10.37 4.18 7.60
CA VAL A 54 -10.92 5.49 8.00
C VAL A 54 -9.78 6.48 8.07
N THR A 55 -9.80 7.47 7.19
CA THR A 55 -8.72 8.47 7.05
C THR A 55 -9.16 9.78 7.67
N ALA A 56 -8.33 10.35 8.56
CA ALA A 56 -8.55 11.67 9.11
C ALA A 56 -8.04 12.79 8.17
N PHE A 57 -8.54 14.00 8.35
CA PHE A 57 -7.95 15.19 7.73
C PHE A 57 -6.52 15.42 8.23
N GLN A 58 -5.69 16.05 7.41
CA GLN A 58 -4.34 16.46 7.82
C GLN A 58 -4.42 17.45 8.99
N GLY A 59 -3.57 17.25 10.00
CA GLY A 59 -3.50 18.09 11.19
C GLY A 59 -4.43 17.68 12.34
N GLU A 60 -5.30 16.69 12.14
CA GLU A 60 -6.06 16.08 13.24
C GLU A 60 -5.15 15.28 14.17
N ASP A 61 -5.50 15.27 15.46
CA ASP A 61 -4.77 14.51 16.49
C ASP A 61 -5.08 13.01 16.36
N PRO A 62 -4.07 12.16 16.04
CA PRO A 62 -4.28 10.72 15.83
C PRO A 62 -4.90 10.01 17.04
N VAL A 63 -4.56 10.43 18.26
CA VAL A 63 -5.02 9.77 19.49
C VAL A 63 -6.51 10.06 19.69
N LYS A 64 -6.91 11.33 19.61
CA LYS A 64 -8.32 11.73 19.73
C LYS A 64 -9.16 11.17 18.59
N PHE A 65 -8.61 11.13 17.38
CA PHE A 65 -9.28 10.52 16.24
C PHE A 65 -9.56 9.03 16.48
N ALA A 66 -8.56 8.28 16.95
CA ALA A 66 -8.74 6.87 17.30
C ALA A 66 -9.77 6.69 18.43
N GLU A 67 -9.75 7.53 19.47
CA GLU A 67 -10.76 7.53 20.53
C GLU A 67 -12.17 7.73 19.97
N ASN A 68 -12.39 8.74 19.13
CA ASN A 68 -13.69 9.04 18.53
C ASN A 68 -14.21 7.89 17.65
N VAL A 69 -13.34 7.28 16.85
CA VAL A 69 -13.70 6.13 16.02
C VAL A 69 -14.01 4.89 16.88
N SER A 70 -13.26 4.68 17.97
CA SER A 70 -13.47 3.55 18.90
C SER A 70 -14.78 3.64 19.70
N ASN A 71 -15.31 4.84 19.89
CA ASN A 71 -16.59 5.07 20.57
C ASN A 71 -17.82 4.66 19.73
N VAL A 72 -17.63 4.35 18.44
CA VAL A 72 -18.70 3.82 17.59
C VAL A 72 -18.97 2.37 17.95
N ASN A 73 -20.24 2.04 18.19
CA ASN A 73 -20.62 0.70 18.64
C ASN A 73 -20.23 -0.38 17.62
N GLY A 74 -19.62 -1.46 18.11
CA GLY A 74 -19.25 -2.62 17.28
C GLY A 74 -18.01 -2.41 16.41
N VAL A 75 -17.24 -1.35 16.64
CA VAL A 75 -15.98 -1.04 15.96
C VAL A 75 -14.79 -1.53 16.79
N LYS A 76 -13.84 -2.19 16.14
CA LYS A 76 -12.55 -2.56 16.73
C LYS A 76 -11.42 -1.99 15.88
N ILE A 77 -10.52 -1.22 16.48
CA ILE A 77 -9.34 -0.72 15.78
C ILE A 77 -8.29 -1.84 15.73
N ILE A 78 -7.78 -2.13 14.53
CA ILE A 78 -6.75 -3.15 14.28
C ILE A 78 -5.36 -2.50 14.33
N GLN A 79 -5.21 -1.38 13.63
CA GLN A 79 -3.96 -0.61 13.54
C GLN A 79 -4.28 0.83 13.17
N GLY A 80 -3.34 1.74 13.40
CA GLY A 80 -3.33 3.01 12.68
C GLY A 80 -2.77 4.21 13.44
N GLY A 81 -3.01 5.37 12.83
CA GLY A 81 -2.66 6.70 13.30
C GLY A 81 -3.57 7.70 12.59
N HIS A 82 -3.08 8.39 11.55
CA HIS A 82 -3.93 9.22 10.68
C HIS A 82 -4.86 8.42 9.75
N VAL A 83 -4.49 7.17 9.46
CA VAL A 83 -5.35 6.20 8.80
C VAL A 83 -5.58 5.06 9.79
N LEU A 84 -6.82 4.80 10.12
CA LEU A 84 -7.22 3.70 10.99
C LEU A 84 -7.73 2.55 10.14
N LEU A 85 -7.22 1.35 10.41
CA LEU A 85 -7.83 0.11 9.94
C LEU A 85 -8.76 -0.38 11.05
N VAL A 86 -10.05 -0.48 10.73
CA VAL A 86 -11.08 -0.86 11.69
C VAL A 86 -11.86 -2.07 11.23
N GLU A 87 -12.27 -2.91 12.15
CA GLU A 87 -13.16 -4.05 11.93
C GLU A 87 -14.57 -3.69 12.39
N VAL A 88 -15.57 -3.95 11.55
CA VAL A 88 -16.99 -3.68 11.81
C VAL A 88 -17.84 -4.91 11.48
N ASN A 89 -19.04 -5.00 12.05
CA ASN A 89 -19.98 -6.07 11.72
C ASN A 89 -20.53 -5.90 10.30
N GLU A 90 -20.56 -6.98 9.51
CA GLU A 90 -21.13 -7.02 8.17
C GLU A 90 -22.58 -6.46 8.14
N LEU A 91 -23.40 -6.83 9.12
CA LEU A 91 -24.82 -6.43 9.20
C LEU A 91 -25.01 -4.92 9.32
N ASN A 92 -24.09 -4.23 10.00
CA ASN A 92 -24.18 -2.79 10.26
C ASN A 92 -23.11 -2.01 9.47
N ALA A 93 -22.45 -2.66 8.50
CA ALA A 93 -21.27 -2.13 7.81
C ALA A 93 -21.58 -0.79 7.12
N ARG A 94 -22.71 -0.75 6.40
CA ARG A 94 -23.16 0.45 5.67
C ARG A 94 -23.44 1.62 6.61
N GLU A 95 -24.18 1.37 7.68
CA GLU A 95 -24.56 2.39 8.67
C GLU A 95 -23.34 2.93 9.40
N THR A 96 -22.42 2.03 9.77
CA THR A 96 -21.15 2.38 10.41
C THR A 96 -20.28 3.23 9.47
N ALA A 97 -20.22 2.88 8.18
CA ALA A 97 -19.47 3.67 7.20
C ALA A 97 -20.06 5.09 7.03
N ILE A 98 -21.39 5.22 6.99
CA ILE A 98 -22.07 6.54 6.95
C ILE A 98 -21.80 7.33 8.23
N GLN A 99 -21.80 6.67 9.39
CA GLN A 99 -21.49 7.31 10.66
C GLN A 99 -20.05 7.85 10.67
N PHE A 100 -19.06 7.07 10.22
CA PHE A 100 -17.69 7.55 10.06
C PHE A 100 -17.60 8.73 9.09
N ALA A 101 -18.21 8.63 7.91
CA ALA A 101 -18.19 9.71 6.92
C ALA A 101 -18.88 11.00 7.41
N SER A 102 -19.70 10.92 8.47
CA SER A 102 -20.38 12.06 9.09
C SER A 102 -19.56 12.75 10.19
N MET A 103 -18.48 12.13 10.66
CA MET A 103 -17.55 12.72 11.62
C MET A 103 -16.81 13.91 10.99
N LYS A 104 -16.47 14.93 11.80
CA LYS A 104 -15.86 16.16 11.29
C LYS A 104 -14.40 15.94 10.91
N GLU A 105 -13.71 15.13 11.70
CA GLU A 105 -12.31 14.77 11.56
C GLU A 105 -12.06 13.75 10.43
N VAL A 106 -13.09 13.07 9.92
CA VAL A 106 -12.96 12.07 8.85
C VAL A 106 -12.93 12.72 7.47
N TYR A 107 -11.84 12.46 6.74
CA TYR A 107 -11.64 12.82 5.35
C TYR A 107 -12.27 11.79 4.40
N TRP A 108 -11.99 10.49 4.60
CA TRP A 108 -12.41 9.45 3.67
C TRP A 108 -12.60 8.10 4.37
N VAL A 109 -13.62 7.34 3.95
CA VAL A 109 -13.91 5.98 4.40
C VAL A 109 -13.91 5.05 3.19
N SER A 110 -13.11 3.99 3.21
CA SER A 110 -13.10 2.98 2.15
C SER A 110 -13.03 1.56 2.70
N ARG A 111 -13.44 0.60 1.86
CA ARG A 111 -13.25 -0.82 2.16
C ARG A 111 -11.75 -1.15 2.12
N PHE A 112 -11.25 -1.81 3.15
CA PHE A 112 -9.95 -2.42 3.07
C PHE A 112 -10.06 -3.76 2.34
N TYR A 113 -9.32 -3.89 1.26
CA TYR A 113 -9.10 -5.16 0.58
C TYR A 113 -7.66 -5.59 0.88
N PRO A 114 -7.45 -6.77 1.49
CA PRO A 114 -6.11 -7.27 1.70
C PRO A 114 -5.39 -7.49 0.38
N PHE A 115 -4.09 -7.20 0.38
CA PHE A 115 -3.25 -7.41 -0.79
C PHE A 115 -3.17 -8.90 -1.11
N GLU A 116 -3.28 -9.25 -2.39
CA GLU A 116 -3.11 -10.60 -2.89
C GLU A 116 -1.96 -10.62 -3.89
N LEU A 117 -1.07 -11.61 -3.73
CA LEU A 117 -0.04 -11.87 -4.73
C LEU A 117 -0.69 -12.58 -5.91
N HIS A 118 -0.76 -11.89 -7.04
CA HIS A 118 -1.37 -12.43 -8.26
C HIS A 118 -0.44 -13.39 -9.03
N ASN A 119 0.81 -13.60 -8.60
CA ASN A 119 1.74 -14.56 -9.19
C ASN A 119 2.12 -15.69 -8.21
N ALA A 120 1.75 -16.93 -8.54
CA ALA A 120 2.41 -18.09 -7.95
C ALA A 120 3.70 -18.46 -8.72
N TRP A 121 3.82 -18.00 -9.97
CA TRP A 121 4.93 -18.27 -10.87
C TRP A 121 5.29 -17.03 -11.67
N SER A 122 6.56 -16.64 -11.64
CA SER A 122 7.08 -15.57 -12.48
C SER A 122 7.62 -16.14 -13.78
N ARG A 123 7.14 -15.64 -14.92
CA ARG A 123 7.81 -15.85 -16.22
C ARG A 123 8.90 -14.80 -16.37
N TRP A 124 10.14 -15.24 -16.32
CA TRP A 124 11.30 -14.39 -16.57
C TRP A 124 11.57 -14.31 -18.07
N ILE A 125 11.55 -13.11 -18.64
CA ILE A 125 12.10 -12.85 -19.97
C ILE A 125 13.43 -12.15 -19.73
N MET A 126 14.52 -12.87 -19.96
CA MET A 126 15.86 -12.33 -19.80
C MET A 126 16.41 -11.98 -21.18
N ASP A 127 16.91 -10.76 -21.36
CA ASP A 127 17.82 -10.44 -22.47
C ASP A 127 19.20 -11.00 -22.13
N THR A 128 19.31 -12.34 -22.10
CA THR A 128 20.59 -13.03 -21.92
C THR A 128 21.02 -13.54 -23.28
N PHE A 129 22.22 -13.18 -23.73
CA PHE A 129 22.82 -13.84 -24.89
C PHE A 129 23.33 -15.24 -24.51
N ASP A 130 22.40 -16.10 -24.08
CA ASP A 130 22.66 -17.51 -23.85
C ASP A 130 21.78 -18.33 -24.81
N THR A 131 22.36 -18.70 -25.95
CA THR A 131 21.74 -19.63 -26.90
C THR A 131 22.12 -21.09 -26.62
N LEU A 132 22.91 -21.39 -25.58
CA LEU A 132 23.60 -22.68 -25.43
C LEU A 132 23.34 -23.40 -24.09
N ASN A 133 22.86 -22.73 -23.05
CA ASN A 133 22.76 -23.29 -21.70
C ASN A 133 21.42 -23.07 -20.95
N MET A 134 20.32 -22.70 -21.63
CA MET A 134 18.98 -23.00 -21.11
C MET A 134 18.69 -24.51 -21.18
N LYS A 135 19.51 -25.32 -20.49
CA LYS A 135 19.27 -26.75 -20.35
C LYS A 135 18.25 -26.94 -19.26
N ALA A 136 17.10 -27.51 -19.61
CA ALA A 136 16.28 -28.22 -18.65
C ALA A 136 17.16 -29.34 -18.06
N ALA A 137 17.70 -29.15 -16.86
CA ALA A 137 18.10 -30.29 -16.06
C ALA A 137 16.82 -30.98 -15.59
N ALA A 138 16.82 -32.30 -15.46
CA ALA A 138 15.64 -33.10 -15.08
C ALA A 138 14.87 -32.52 -13.87
N ASP A 139 15.56 -31.74 -13.01
CA ASP A 139 15.03 -31.25 -11.74
C ASP A 139 15.21 -29.72 -11.52
N SER A 140 15.74 -28.95 -12.49
CA SER A 140 15.85 -27.48 -12.32
C SER A 140 16.09 -26.68 -13.61
N TRP A 141 15.56 -25.46 -13.66
CA TRP A 141 15.93 -24.42 -14.61
C TRP A 141 17.11 -23.64 -14.03
N LYS A 142 18.26 -23.64 -14.70
CA LYS A 142 19.41 -22.81 -14.32
C LYS A 142 19.55 -21.67 -15.31
N SER A 143 19.25 -20.45 -14.90
CA SER A 143 19.68 -19.27 -15.65
C SER A 143 21.16 -19.06 -15.37
N GLN A 144 21.99 -19.02 -16.42
CA GLN A 144 23.35 -18.53 -16.28
C GLN A 144 23.29 -17.00 -16.39
N LEU A 145 23.29 -16.31 -15.24
CA LEU A 145 23.26 -14.84 -15.15
C LEU A 145 24.65 -14.21 -15.35
N SER A 146 25.68 -15.01 -15.64
CA SER A 146 27.05 -14.55 -15.83
C SER A 146 27.43 -14.47 -17.31
N MET A 147 27.96 -13.32 -17.69
CA MET A 147 28.57 -13.08 -18.99
C MET A 147 29.94 -13.75 -19.06
N SER A 148 30.15 -14.61 -20.07
CA SER A 148 31.44 -15.30 -20.23
C SER A 148 32.48 -14.45 -20.96
N THR A 149 32.06 -13.58 -21.88
CA THR A 149 32.97 -12.70 -22.63
C THR A 149 32.33 -11.33 -22.94
N THR A 150 33.16 -10.32 -23.22
CA THR A 150 32.73 -9.00 -23.76
C THR A 150 32.12 -9.11 -25.16
N ALA A 151 32.43 -10.17 -25.92
CA ALA A 151 31.79 -10.41 -27.20
C ALA A 151 30.32 -10.83 -27.03
N ASP A 152 29.96 -11.45 -25.90
CA ASP A 152 28.59 -11.84 -25.60
C ASP A 152 27.72 -10.65 -25.16
N SER A 153 28.30 -9.58 -24.58
CA SER A 153 27.54 -8.36 -24.23
C SER A 153 27.12 -7.57 -25.44
N ALA A 154 27.95 -7.57 -26.48
CA ALA A 154 27.62 -6.92 -27.74
C ALA A 154 26.45 -7.60 -28.50
N ARG A 155 26.00 -8.77 -28.03
CA ARG A 155 24.91 -9.53 -28.64
C ARG A 155 23.60 -9.48 -27.84
N MET A 156 23.64 -9.00 -26.60
CA MET A 156 22.43 -8.61 -25.85
C MET A 156 21.89 -7.32 -26.45
N GLN A 157 20.59 -7.28 -26.78
CA GLN A 157 20.02 -6.15 -27.52
C GLN A 157 20.14 -4.84 -26.75
N LEU A 158 19.94 -4.86 -25.43
CA LEU A 158 20.07 -3.64 -24.62
C LEU A 158 21.53 -3.16 -24.53
N TYR A 159 22.47 -4.07 -24.30
CA TYR A 159 23.89 -3.72 -24.11
C TYR A 159 24.55 -3.30 -25.43
N ALA A 160 24.13 -3.85 -26.57
CA ALA A 160 24.58 -3.43 -27.90
C ALA A 160 24.22 -1.97 -28.21
N HIS A 161 23.16 -1.44 -27.61
CA HIS A 161 22.73 -0.05 -27.73
C HIS A 161 23.25 0.84 -26.60
N GLY A 162 24.18 0.36 -25.77
CA GLY A 162 24.74 1.14 -24.66
C GLY A 162 23.80 1.32 -23.47
N LEU A 163 22.74 0.52 -23.37
CA LEU A 163 21.74 0.61 -22.29
C LEU A 163 22.06 -0.42 -21.20
N TYR A 164 22.63 0.06 -20.10
CA TYR A 164 23.13 -0.79 -19.00
C TYR A 164 22.35 -0.64 -17.68
N GLY A 165 21.29 0.19 -17.64
CA GLY A 165 20.55 0.49 -16.41
C GLY A 165 21.35 1.25 -15.34
N GLN A 166 22.54 1.74 -15.67
CA GLN A 166 23.41 2.45 -14.73
C GLN A 166 22.85 3.84 -14.39
N GLY A 167 22.95 4.23 -13.11
CA GLY A 167 22.51 5.57 -12.68
C GLY A 167 21.01 5.68 -12.41
N GLN A 168 20.30 4.56 -12.40
CA GLN A 168 18.87 4.50 -12.11
C GLN A 168 18.63 3.84 -10.75
N ILE A 169 17.50 4.18 -10.15
CA ILE A 169 16.95 3.55 -8.95
C ILE A 169 15.62 2.93 -9.36
N VAL A 170 15.42 1.65 -9.06
CA VAL A 170 14.16 0.94 -9.29
C VAL A 170 13.62 0.52 -7.93
N GLY A 171 12.47 1.06 -7.55
CA GLY A 171 11.73 0.63 -6.37
C GLY A 171 10.84 -0.57 -6.72
N VAL A 172 10.89 -1.60 -5.89
CA VAL A 172 10.04 -2.80 -6.01
C VAL A 172 9.26 -2.95 -4.71
N ASP A 173 7.93 -2.82 -4.78
CA ASP A 173 7.02 -3.04 -3.66
C ASP A 173 6.44 -4.46 -3.77
N ASP A 174 7.11 -5.40 -3.11
CA ASP A 174 6.81 -6.83 -3.13
C ASP A 174 7.04 -7.41 -1.71
N THR A 175 6.96 -8.73 -1.56
CA THR A 175 7.24 -9.49 -0.34
C THR A 175 8.65 -9.30 0.25
N GLY A 176 9.55 -8.69 -0.52
CA GLY A 176 10.92 -8.38 -0.12
C GLY A 176 11.94 -8.86 -1.16
N LEU A 177 13.21 -8.58 -0.87
CA LEU A 177 14.35 -8.98 -1.68
C LEU A 177 15.27 -9.87 -0.85
N ASP A 178 15.71 -10.98 -1.43
CA ASP A 178 16.85 -11.76 -0.93
C ASP A 178 18.15 -10.95 -1.15
N TRP A 179 18.35 -9.91 -0.34
CA TRP A 179 19.32 -8.84 -0.62
C TRP A 179 20.78 -9.29 -0.53
N ASP A 180 21.09 -10.39 0.16
CA ASP A 180 22.46 -10.88 0.31
C ASP A 180 22.87 -11.92 -0.76
N ASN A 181 21.91 -12.23 -1.66
CA ASN A 181 22.13 -13.02 -2.85
C ASN A 181 23.27 -12.45 -3.70
N ILE A 182 24.12 -13.34 -4.23
CA ILE A 182 25.31 -12.94 -4.98
C ILE A 182 24.98 -12.09 -6.22
N TYR A 183 23.77 -12.21 -6.77
CA TYR A 183 23.33 -11.44 -7.94
C TYR A 183 23.01 -9.97 -7.67
N PHE A 184 22.81 -9.58 -6.41
CA PHE A 184 22.59 -8.17 -6.04
C PHE A 184 23.86 -7.46 -5.57
N ARG A 185 25.02 -8.14 -5.59
CA ARG A 185 26.28 -7.55 -5.16
C ARG A 185 26.84 -6.64 -6.24
N ASP A 186 27.48 -5.57 -5.80
CA ASP A 186 28.28 -4.73 -6.69
C ASP A 186 29.39 -5.58 -7.35
N PRO A 187 29.93 -5.17 -8.51
CA PRO A 187 31.04 -5.87 -9.16
C PRO A 187 32.28 -6.06 -8.26
N SER A 188 32.43 -5.24 -7.22
CA SER A 188 33.47 -5.36 -6.19
C SER A 188 33.23 -6.50 -5.19
N GLY A 189 32.10 -7.19 -5.28
CA GLY A 189 31.64 -8.21 -4.33
C GLY A 189 30.94 -7.63 -3.10
N THR A 190 30.75 -6.31 -3.06
CA THR A 190 30.14 -5.63 -1.92
C THR A 190 28.64 -5.92 -1.88
N LYS A 191 28.13 -6.28 -0.69
CA LYS A 191 26.71 -6.58 -0.48
C LYS A 191 25.90 -5.28 -0.44
N PRO A 192 24.64 -5.27 -0.90
CA PRO A 192 23.70 -4.19 -0.61
C PRO A 192 23.60 -3.95 0.89
N VAL A 193 23.40 -2.68 1.28
CA VAL A 193 23.07 -2.33 2.66
C VAL A 193 21.58 -2.61 2.85
N TYR A 194 21.27 -3.48 3.81
CA TYR A 194 19.92 -3.72 4.27
C TYR A 194 19.73 -2.98 5.59
N ASP A 195 18.99 -1.88 5.53
CA ASP A 195 18.53 -1.19 6.74
C ASP A 195 17.23 -1.86 7.17
N LYS A 196 17.31 -2.69 8.22
CA LYS A 196 16.18 -3.50 8.66
C LYS A 196 15.27 -2.75 9.63
N ASP A 197 15.76 -1.75 10.36
CA ASP A 197 15.11 -1.37 11.61
C ASP A 197 15.15 0.14 11.95
N ASP A 198 15.71 1.00 11.09
CA ASP A 198 15.66 2.46 11.27
C ASP A 198 15.09 3.15 10.02
N ASP A 199 13.82 3.61 10.07
CA ASP A 199 13.20 4.47 9.05
C ASP A 199 13.90 5.84 8.89
N THR A 200 14.91 6.13 9.73
CA THR A 200 15.85 7.20 9.47
C THR A 200 16.88 6.70 8.46
N ILE A 201 16.83 7.24 7.24
CA ILE A 201 17.96 7.26 6.29
C ILE A 201 19.16 7.90 7.01
N CYS A 202 19.84 7.11 7.83
CA CYS A 202 20.93 7.55 8.67
C CYS A 202 22.19 7.42 7.84
N GLU A 203 22.82 8.56 7.64
CA GLU A 203 24.12 8.71 7.05
C GLU A 203 25.13 7.77 7.73
N SER A 204 25.39 6.59 7.17
CA SER A 204 26.56 5.80 7.57
C SER A 204 27.39 5.36 6.38
N THR A 205 28.48 6.10 6.23
CA THR A 205 29.85 5.63 5.98
C THR A 205 30.04 4.38 5.13
N GLY A 206 30.14 4.57 3.81
CA GLY A 206 30.92 3.67 2.96
C GLY A 206 30.28 3.41 1.61
N THR A 207 30.94 3.91 0.56
CA THR A 207 30.94 3.48 -0.87
C THR A 207 29.63 3.15 -1.62
N HIS A 208 28.49 2.98 -0.97
CA HIS A 208 27.20 2.71 -1.61
C HIS A 208 26.53 4.02 -2.05
N ARG A 209 25.80 3.95 -3.16
CA ARG A 209 24.95 5.06 -3.61
C ARG A 209 23.81 5.24 -2.62
N LYS A 210 23.64 6.48 -2.16
CA LYS A 210 22.42 6.91 -1.45
C LYS A 210 21.24 6.74 -2.41
N ILE A 211 20.18 6.08 -1.96
CA ILE A 211 18.88 5.97 -2.65
C ILE A 211 18.01 7.13 -2.19
#